data_AF-A0A5B9GSV0-F1
#
_entry.id   AF-A0A5B9GSV0-F1
#
_cell.length_a   1.000
_cell.length_b   1.000
_cell.length_c   1.000
_cell.angle_alpha   90.00
_cell.angle_beta   90.00
_cell.angle_gamma   90.00
#
_symmetry.space_group_name_H-M   'P 1'
#
loop_
_entity.id
_entity.type
_entity.pdbx_description
1 polymer ?
#
loop_
_entity_poly.entity_id
_entity_poly.type
_entity_poly.pdbx_seq_one_letter_code
_entity_poly.pdbx_strand_id
1 'polypeptide(L)'
;MAEYGFAATCSPGGAGKWRADYSSSLRGADVVILPDNDAPGKDHANRVAKALHGKAKRVRILTLPDLPAKGDVFDWLEAGHGAQELAALAEAAPDYDAADVEPKEILSPDWLEMCLRDDRGQPIPNVANVLLALRADPAYSGKFAYNQMVCLPYLAQPLGPQAEPFTPRPITDEDVTHVQERLQIAGLRRVSSEIMHQAVRCVAVERAYHPVRDYLNGLQWDKIPRLDTWLTDYLGAEMSEYHAGIGRMFLIAMVARIFKPGCKADYMMVLEGEQGAKKSTACAILGGEWYSDGMPDLKTGKDVQMHLRGKWLLEIAELSALGKAENEMLKHFITRTTERFRPPFGRCEVIEPRQCLFVGTTNKSVYLSDETGGRRYWPVKIGEISIDDLAADRDQILAEAVHAFRHGAQWWPDASFEKFFIKPEQEARFEQDEWEGLIANHLIGRNKVTIHQVAHDCLFFENKKIGTADQRRIAKIMERLGWKRGTVRGTGGVRLWEKMV
;
A
#
# COMPACT_ATOMS: atom_id res chain seq x y z
N MET A 1 22.55 -52.85 13.60
CA MET A 1 23.91 -52.62 14.14
C MET A 1 24.32 -53.58 15.27
N ALA A 2 23.60 -53.64 16.40
CA ALA A 2 23.94 -54.59 17.48
C ALA A 2 23.86 -56.06 17.03
N GLU A 3 22.86 -56.41 16.22
CA GLU A 3 22.72 -57.73 15.58
C GLU A 3 23.87 -58.06 14.61
N TYR A 4 24.57 -57.04 14.12
CA TYR A 4 25.73 -57.17 13.22
C TYR A 4 27.06 -57.15 14.00
N GLY A 5 27.01 -57.24 15.34
CA GLY A 5 28.19 -57.35 16.20
C GLY A 5 28.85 -56.03 16.60
N PHE A 6 28.23 -54.88 16.30
CA PHE A 6 28.78 -53.56 16.63
C PHE A 6 28.20 -52.98 17.92
N ALA A 7 29.06 -52.38 18.75
CA ALA A 7 28.62 -51.47 19.81
C ALA A 7 28.12 -50.17 19.18
N ALA A 8 26.81 -49.94 19.18
CA ALA A 8 26.19 -48.81 18.50
C ALA A 8 25.25 -48.03 19.42
N THR A 9 25.12 -46.73 19.15
CA THR A 9 24.17 -45.83 19.80
C THR A 9 23.58 -44.89 18.76
N CYS A 10 22.38 -44.35 19.01
CA CYS A 10 21.75 -43.37 18.14
C CYS A 10 21.50 -42.07 18.90
N SER A 11 21.49 -40.94 18.16
CA SER A 11 21.24 -39.62 18.74
C SER A 11 19.76 -39.48 19.11
N PRO A 12 19.40 -39.33 20.40
CA PRO A 12 18.00 -39.14 20.78
C PRO A 12 17.48 -37.79 20.28
N GLY A 13 16.37 -37.80 19.53
CA GLY A 13 15.72 -36.60 19.00
C GLY A 13 16.19 -36.14 17.61
N GLY A 14 17.04 -36.93 16.93
CA GLY A 14 17.39 -36.73 15.53
C GLY A 14 18.35 -35.58 15.25
N ALA A 15 18.45 -35.21 13.97
CA ALA A 15 19.41 -34.23 13.47
C ALA A 15 19.33 -32.88 14.22
N GLY A 16 20.49 -32.41 14.70
CA GLY A 16 20.65 -31.13 15.38
C GLY A 16 20.30 -31.07 16.86
N LYS A 17 20.03 -32.22 17.51
CA LYS A 17 19.75 -32.30 18.96
C LYS A 17 20.91 -32.87 19.80
N TRP A 18 22.13 -32.91 19.26
CA TRP A 18 23.31 -33.40 20.00
C TRP A 18 23.61 -32.51 21.22
N ARG A 19 23.67 -33.12 22.41
CA ARG A 19 23.97 -32.42 23.67
C ARG A 19 25.40 -32.68 24.11
N ALA A 20 25.97 -31.72 24.83
CA ALA A 20 27.34 -31.82 25.34
C ALA A 20 27.56 -33.06 26.21
N ASP A 21 26.57 -33.43 27.02
CA ASP A 21 26.65 -34.57 27.94
C ASP A 21 26.77 -35.92 27.21
N TYR A 22 26.26 -36.04 25.98
CA TYR A 22 26.42 -37.27 25.16
C TYR A 22 27.87 -37.50 24.76
N SER A 23 28.62 -36.42 24.57
CA SER A 23 30.04 -36.50 24.22
C SER A 23 30.88 -37.03 25.40
N SER A 24 30.42 -36.83 26.63
CA SER A 24 31.08 -37.32 27.84
C SER A 24 31.00 -38.85 27.95
N SER A 25 29.87 -39.44 27.54
CA SER A 25 29.67 -40.91 27.55
C SER A 25 30.54 -41.66 26.53
N LEU A 26 31.09 -40.96 25.53
CA LEU A 26 31.93 -41.51 24.46
C LEU A 26 33.43 -41.18 24.64
N ARG A 27 33.82 -40.68 25.82
CA ARG A 27 35.21 -40.32 26.11
C ARG A 27 36.14 -41.54 25.97
N GLY A 28 37.23 -41.37 25.22
CA GLY A 28 38.22 -42.42 24.97
C GLY A 28 37.79 -43.54 24.02
N ALA A 29 36.59 -43.47 23.43
CA ALA A 29 36.13 -44.44 22.44
C ALA A 29 36.72 -44.19 21.04
N ASP A 30 36.77 -45.21 20.20
CA ASP A 30 36.98 -45.09 18.76
C ASP A 30 35.60 -45.02 18.09
N VAL A 31 35.25 -43.86 17.54
CA VAL A 31 33.89 -43.54 17.11
C VAL A 31 33.84 -43.35 15.59
N VAL A 32 32.92 -44.06 14.95
CA VAL A 32 32.58 -43.88 13.54
C VAL A 32 31.14 -43.37 13.45
N ILE A 33 30.95 -42.23 12.80
CA ILE A 33 29.65 -41.57 12.64
C ILE A 33 29.11 -41.89 11.24
N LEU A 34 27.88 -42.40 11.18
CA LEU A 34 27.18 -42.76 9.96
C LEU A 34 26.01 -41.76 9.75
N PRO A 35 26.16 -40.76 8.85
CA PRO A 35 25.08 -39.83 8.55
C PRO A 35 24.04 -40.42 7.59
N ASP A 36 22.82 -39.91 7.66
CA ASP A 36 21.83 -40.03 6.60
C ASP A 36 22.35 -39.33 5.33
N ASN A 37 22.01 -39.84 4.14
CA ASN A 37 22.44 -39.25 2.87
C ASN A 37 21.60 -38.03 2.46
N ASP A 38 21.56 -37.02 3.32
CA ASP A 38 20.98 -35.71 3.04
C ASP A 38 21.78 -34.57 3.70
N ALA A 39 21.42 -33.32 3.42
CA ALA A 39 22.13 -32.17 3.96
C ALA A 39 22.01 -32.07 5.51
N PRO A 40 20.81 -32.21 6.13
CA PRO A 40 20.68 -32.21 7.59
C PRO A 40 21.51 -33.30 8.30
N GLY A 41 21.57 -34.51 7.74
CA GLY A 41 22.33 -35.65 8.26
C GLY A 41 23.83 -35.39 8.23
N LYS A 42 24.35 -34.88 7.11
CA LYS A 42 25.76 -34.48 6.95
C LYS A 42 26.16 -33.35 7.92
N ASP A 43 25.33 -32.32 8.04
CA ASP A 43 25.54 -31.22 8.99
C ASP A 43 25.46 -31.69 10.45
N HIS A 44 24.63 -32.69 10.74
CA HIS A 44 24.56 -33.29 12.05
C HIS A 44 25.83 -34.09 12.37
N ALA A 45 26.29 -34.95 11.46
CA ALA A 45 27.52 -35.72 11.65
C ALA A 45 28.74 -34.83 11.89
N ASN A 46 28.88 -33.73 11.14
CA ASN A 46 29.94 -32.75 11.37
C ASN A 46 29.87 -32.11 12.76
N ARG A 47 28.68 -31.76 13.24
CA ARG A 47 28.49 -31.22 14.60
C ARG A 47 28.86 -32.25 15.69
N VAL A 48 28.49 -33.51 15.49
CA VAL A 48 28.82 -34.61 16.41
C VAL A 48 30.33 -34.85 16.42
N ALA A 49 30.96 -34.93 15.24
CA ALA A 49 32.40 -35.14 15.09
C ALA A 49 33.20 -34.03 15.79
N LYS A 50 32.83 -32.76 15.58
CA LYS A 50 33.42 -31.61 16.27
C LYS A 50 33.27 -31.68 17.79
N ALA A 51 32.12 -32.14 18.28
CA ALA A 51 31.86 -32.24 19.72
C ALA A 51 32.65 -33.37 20.41
N LEU A 52 32.99 -34.43 19.65
CA LEU A 52 33.79 -35.58 20.08
C LEU A 52 35.29 -35.40 19.86
N HIS A 53 35.70 -34.54 18.93
CA HIS A 53 37.11 -34.23 18.67
C HIS A 53 37.79 -33.71 19.95
N GLY A 54 38.93 -34.32 20.30
CA GLY A 54 39.63 -34.07 21.57
C GLY A 54 39.03 -34.73 22.82
N LYS A 55 37.94 -35.50 22.70
CA LYS A 55 37.31 -36.26 23.80
C LYS A 55 37.29 -37.76 23.55
N ALA A 56 36.93 -38.18 22.34
CA ALA A 56 37.06 -39.55 21.87
C ALA A 56 38.53 -39.84 21.53
N LYS A 57 38.93 -41.12 21.55
CA LYS A 57 40.29 -41.54 21.17
C LYS A 57 40.53 -41.33 19.67
N ARG A 58 39.52 -41.60 18.86
CA ARG A 58 39.53 -41.50 17.40
C ARG A 58 38.11 -41.20 16.93
N VAL A 59 37.96 -40.34 15.94
CA VAL A 59 36.66 -39.95 15.37
C VAL A 59 36.75 -40.05 13.86
N ARG A 60 35.78 -40.68 13.22
CA ARG A 60 35.67 -40.80 11.75
C ARG A 60 34.24 -40.55 11.32
N ILE A 61 34.04 -39.99 10.13
CA ILE A 61 32.72 -39.89 9.49
C ILE A 61 32.76 -40.81 8.27
N LEU A 62 31.89 -41.83 8.25
CA LEU A 62 31.80 -42.75 7.12
C LEU A 62 30.55 -42.42 6.31
N THR A 63 30.74 -41.93 5.08
CA THR A 63 29.67 -41.85 4.08
C THR A 63 29.62 -43.18 3.34
N LEU A 64 28.49 -43.89 3.40
CA LEU A 64 28.35 -45.20 2.76
C LEU A 64 28.23 -45.06 1.23
N PRO A 65 28.92 -45.92 0.46
CA PRO A 65 28.80 -45.91 -1.00
C PRO A 65 27.41 -46.39 -1.42
N ASP A 66 26.94 -45.90 -2.58
CA ASP A 66 25.69 -46.33 -3.23
C ASP A 66 24.40 -46.15 -2.40
N LEU A 67 24.48 -45.37 -1.31
CA LEU A 67 23.33 -45.06 -0.46
C LEU A 67 22.36 -44.12 -1.20
N PRO A 68 21.06 -44.45 -1.32
CA PRO A 68 20.08 -43.59 -2.00
C PRO A 68 19.93 -42.23 -1.29
N ALA A 69 19.40 -41.23 -1.99
CA ALA A 69 19.14 -39.92 -1.38
C ALA A 69 18.19 -40.06 -0.17
N LYS A 70 18.56 -39.46 0.96
CA LYS A 70 17.92 -39.62 2.29
C LYS A 70 17.98 -41.02 2.89
N GLY A 71 18.74 -41.95 2.29
CA GLY A 71 18.94 -43.27 2.88
C GLY A 71 19.87 -43.24 4.08
N ASP A 72 19.83 -44.28 4.91
CA ASP A 72 20.67 -44.44 6.10
C ASP A 72 21.43 -45.79 6.13
N VAL A 73 22.16 -46.07 7.21
CA VAL A 73 22.89 -47.35 7.35
C VAL A 73 21.97 -48.57 7.31
N PHE A 74 20.72 -48.45 7.71
CA PHE A 74 19.77 -49.55 7.69
C PHE A 74 19.38 -49.89 6.24
N ASP A 75 19.06 -48.87 5.43
CA ASP A 75 18.79 -49.04 4.00
C ASP A 75 19.98 -49.70 3.27
N TRP A 76 21.21 -49.33 3.65
CA TRP A 76 22.42 -49.90 3.08
C TRP A 76 22.58 -51.39 3.41
N LEU A 77 22.27 -51.80 4.65
CA LEU A 77 22.32 -53.21 5.05
C LEU A 77 21.19 -54.02 4.38
N GLU A 78 20.00 -53.46 4.21
CA GLU A 78 18.89 -54.11 3.49
C GLU A 78 19.17 -54.29 2.00
N ALA A 79 20.02 -53.44 1.41
CA ALA A 79 20.50 -53.58 0.03
C ALA A 79 21.47 -54.77 -0.18
N GLY A 80 21.78 -55.53 0.88
CA GLY A 80 22.56 -56.77 0.81
C GLY A 80 24.03 -56.63 1.23
N HIS A 81 24.43 -55.45 1.71
CA HIS A 81 25.79 -55.23 2.22
C HIS A 81 25.98 -55.83 3.63
N GLY A 82 27.20 -56.30 3.91
CA GLY A 82 27.49 -57.11 5.11
C GLY A 82 28.24 -56.39 6.23
N ALA A 83 28.20 -56.94 7.44
CA ALA A 83 28.95 -56.43 8.61
C ALA A 83 30.47 -56.30 8.35
N GLN A 84 31.06 -57.28 7.65
CA GLN A 84 32.50 -57.27 7.35
C GLN A 84 32.88 -56.12 6.40
N GLU A 85 32.00 -55.81 5.44
CA GLU A 85 32.17 -54.70 4.51
C GLU A 85 32.04 -53.37 5.25
N LEU A 86 31.03 -53.22 6.11
CA LEU A 86 30.86 -52.04 6.94
C LEU A 86 32.07 -51.80 7.86
N ALA A 87 32.64 -52.86 8.44
CA ALA A 87 33.83 -52.77 9.28
C ALA A 87 35.08 -52.36 8.47
N ALA A 88 35.25 -52.88 7.26
CA ALA A 88 36.36 -52.51 6.39
C ALA A 88 36.26 -51.04 5.94
N LEU A 89 35.07 -50.58 5.56
CA LEU A 89 34.80 -49.19 5.20
C LEU A 89 35.01 -48.24 6.39
N ALA A 90 34.54 -48.64 7.58
CA ALA A 90 34.75 -47.90 8.82
C ALA A 90 36.24 -47.79 9.17
N GLU A 91 37.01 -48.85 8.95
CA GLU A 91 38.44 -48.82 9.23
C GLU A 91 39.23 -47.96 8.24
N ALA A 92 38.85 -48.01 6.95
CA ALA A 92 39.45 -47.22 5.88
C ALA A 92 39.02 -45.73 5.87
N ALA A 93 37.97 -45.36 6.61
CA ALA A 93 37.52 -43.98 6.70
C ALA A 93 38.60 -43.07 7.31
N PRO A 94 38.84 -41.88 6.75
CA PRO A 94 39.86 -40.96 7.23
C PRO A 94 39.51 -40.45 8.63
N ASP A 95 40.54 -40.28 9.46
CA ASP A 95 40.40 -39.67 10.78
C ASP A 95 39.91 -38.23 10.63
N TYR A 96 38.95 -37.85 11.46
CA TYR A 96 38.38 -36.52 11.47
C TYR A 96 39.41 -35.51 11.99
N ASP A 97 39.97 -34.73 11.07
CA ASP A 97 40.73 -33.54 11.39
C ASP A 97 39.80 -32.33 11.44
N ALA A 98 39.86 -31.58 12.55
CA ALA A 98 39.13 -30.32 12.69
C ALA A 98 39.63 -29.25 11.69
N ALA A 99 40.81 -29.44 11.09
CA ALA A 99 41.36 -28.60 10.04
C ALA A 99 40.83 -28.92 8.62
N ASP A 100 40.34 -30.14 8.37
CA ASP A 100 39.79 -30.58 7.07
C ASP A 100 38.33 -30.16 6.85
N VAL A 101 37.63 -29.78 7.92
CA VAL A 101 36.45 -28.94 7.77
C VAL A 101 37.02 -27.58 7.43
N GLU A 102 37.05 -27.22 6.13
CA GLU A 102 37.32 -25.84 5.73
C GLU A 102 36.58 -24.94 6.72
N PRO A 103 37.29 -24.15 7.55
CA PRO A 103 36.66 -22.98 8.05
C PRO A 103 36.31 -22.27 6.75
N LYS A 104 35.03 -22.15 6.42
CA LYS A 104 34.62 -20.95 5.71
C LYS A 104 35.22 -19.87 6.57
N GLU A 105 36.35 -19.29 6.13
CA GLU A 105 36.89 -18.11 6.74
C GLU A 105 35.68 -17.21 6.87
N ILE A 106 35.21 -17.02 8.11
CA ILE A 106 34.40 -15.86 8.40
C ILE A 106 35.45 -14.77 8.24
N LEU A 107 35.67 -14.34 6.98
CA LEU A 107 36.41 -13.14 6.68
C LEU A 107 35.75 -12.11 7.57
N SER A 108 36.45 -11.70 8.62
CA SER A 108 36.01 -10.61 9.47
C SER A 108 35.85 -9.44 8.51
N PRO A 109 34.62 -8.98 8.23
CA PRO A 109 34.46 -7.95 7.22
C PRO A 109 35.22 -6.71 7.67
N ASP A 110 35.85 -5.98 6.75
CA ASP A 110 36.63 -4.78 7.08
C ASP A 110 35.83 -3.77 7.91
N TRP A 111 34.51 -3.70 7.67
CA TRP A 111 33.60 -2.84 8.42
C TRP A 111 33.52 -3.16 9.91
N LEU A 112 33.80 -4.41 10.32
CA LEU A 112 33.78 -4.84 11.71
C LEU A 112 34.94 -4.22 12.51
N GLU A 113 36.08 -3.98 11.88
CA GLU A 113 37.21 -3.30 12.51
C GLU A 113 36.88 -1.84 12.83
N MET A 114 36.10 -1.21 11.96
CA MET A 114 35.65 0.18 12.05
C MET A 114 34.51 0.40 13.08
N CYS A 115 33.94 -0.67 13.64
CA CYS A 115 32.85 -0.57 14.61
C CYS A 115 33.27 0.17 15.89
N LEU A 116 32.35 0.93 16.46
CA LEU A 116 32.45 1.42 17.84
C LEU A 116 32.55 0.22 18.80
N ARG A 117 33.50 0.29 19.73
CA ARG A 117 33.82 -0.80 20.67
C ARG A 117 33.54 -0.38 22.11
N ASP A 118 33.19 -1.37 22.93
CA ASP A 118 33.09 -1.21 24.37
C ASP A 118 34.47 -1.18 25.05
N ASP A 119 34.46 -1.02 26.36
CA ASP A 119 35.63 -1.05 27.25
C ASP A 119 36.40 -2.38 27.22
N ARG A 120 35.81 -3.45 26.67
CA ARG A 120 36.44 -4.77 26.47
C ARG A 120 36.89 -4.99 25.03
N GLY A 121 36.84 -3.95 24.19
CA GLY A 121 37.19 -4.01 22.78
C GLY A 121 36.18 -4.76 21.91
N GLN A 122 34.98 -5.08 22.40
CA GLN A 122 33.96 -5.79 21.63
C GLN A 122 33.09 -4.81 20.83
N PRO A 123 32.71 -5.11 19.58
CA PRO A 123 31.78 -4.29 18.81
C PRO A 123 30.43 -4.10 19.52
N ILE A 124 30.02 -2.84 19.68
CA ILE A 124 28.76 -2.50 20.35
C ILE A 124 27.57 -2.84 19.42
N PRO A 125 26.55 -3.59 19.90
CA PRO A 125 25.33 -3.86 19.13
C PRO A 125 24.40 -2.64 19.13
N ASN A 126 24.75 -1.59 18.38
CA ASN A 126 23.98 -0.35 18.30
C ASN A 126 23.63 0.00 16.83
N VAL A 127 22.72 0.96 16.66
CA VAL A 127 22.27 1.42 15.33
C VAL A 127 23.45 1.92 14.48
N ALA A 128 24.42 2.60 15.09
CA ALA A 128 25.58 3.16 14.38
C ALA A 128 26.43 2.07 13.70
N ASN A 129 26.75 0.99 14.42
CA ASN A 129 27.53 -0.13 13.89
C ASN A 129 26.76 -0.95 12.86
N VAL A 130 25.44 -1.10 13.03
CA VAL A 130 24.61 -1.73 12.00
C VAL A 130 24.57 -0.88 10.73
N LEU A 131 24.38 0.44 10.85
CA LEU A 131 24.42 1.34 9.69
C LEU A 131 25.76 1.31 8.98
N LEU A 132 26.87 1.25 9.72
CA LEU A 132 28.20 1.07 9.16
C LEU A 132 28.26 -0.20 8.31
N ALA A 133 27.81 -1.34 8.86
CA ALA A 133 27.75 -2.61 8.12
C ALA A 133 26.87 -2.52 6.86
N LEU A 134 25.64 -1.99 6.97
CA LEU A 134 24.72 -1.89 5.83
C LEU A 134 25.21 -0.95 4.72
N ARG A 135 26.07 0.02 5.04
CA ARG A 135 26.65 0.95 4.07
C ARG A 135 27.93 0.43 3.43
N ALA A 136 28.78 -0.25 4.20
CA ALA A 136 30.10 -0.68 3.79
C ALA A 136 30.11 -2.08 3.16
N ASP A 137 29.27 -2.99 3.63
CA ASP A 137 29.24 -4.36 3.12
C ASP A 137 28.63 -4.43 1.71
N PRO A 138 29.35 -4.94 0.69
CA PRO A 138 28.82 -5.09 -0.67
C PRO A 138 27.57 -5.98 -0.75
N ALA A 139 27.36 -6.87 0.22
CA ALA A 139 26.17 -7.71 0.28
C ALA A 139 24.90 -6.92 0.60
N TYR A 140 25.00 -5.69 1.13
CA TYR A 140 23.86 -4.89 1.60
C TYR A 140 23.83 -3.48 1.02
N SER A 141 24.98 -2.90 0.72
CA SER A 141 25.06 -1.54 0.17
C SER A 141 24.32 -1.46 -1.16
N GLY A 142 23.42 -0.49 -1.28
CA GLY A 142 22.61 -0.27 -2.49
C GLY A 142 21.30 -1.03 -2.51
N LYS A 143 21.09 -1.99 -1.59
CA LYS A 143 19.94 -2.92 -1.69
C LYS A 143 18.67 -2.40 -1.04
N PHE A 144 18.76 -1.42 -0.15
CA PHE A 144 17.61 -0.82 0.52
C PHE A 144 17.33 0.57 -0.04
N ALA A 145 16.04 0.87 -0.27
CA ALA A 145 15.57 2.16 -0.78
C ALA A 145 14.24 2.53 -0.10
N TYR A 146 13.91 3.81 -0.04
CA TYR A 146 12.66 4.27 0.58
C TYR A 146 11.69 4.76 -0.49
N ASN A 147 10.55 4.09 -0.61
CA ASN A 147 9.51 4.50 -1.54
C ASN A 147 8.66 5.60 -0.90
N GLN A 148 8.82 6.83 -1.39
CA GLN A 148 8.11 8.02 -0.87
C GLN A 148 6.61 8.01 -1.14
N MET A 149 6.13 7.24 -2.12
CA MET A 149 4.71 7.18 -2.46
C MET A 149 3.94 6.31 -1.44
N VAL A 150 4.46 5.13 -1.09
CA VAL A 150 3.88 4.26 -0.06
C VAL A 150 4.41 4.52 1.36
N CYS A 151 5.44 5.36 1.49
CA CYS A 151 6.11 5.68 2.76
C CYS A 151 6.73 4.48 3.48
N LEU A 152 7.29 3.52 2.74
CA LEU A 152 7.87 2.27 3.28
C LEU A 152 9.28 1.99 2.74
N PRO A 153 10.13 1.32 3.55
CA PRO A 153 11.38 0.71 3.08
C PRO A 153 11.11 -0.43 2.08
N TYR A 154 11.88 -0.43 1.00
CA TYR A 154 11.85 -1.41 -0.08
C TYR A 154 13.20 -2.09 -0.22
N LEU A 155 13.16 -3.35 -0.59
CA LEU A 155 14.29 -4.09 -1.10
C LEU A 155 14.36 -3.84 -2.61
N ALA A 156 15.40 -3.11 -3.04
CA ALA A 156 15.65 -2.73 -4.42
C ALA A 156 16.41 -3.82 -5.20
N GLN A 157 17.16 -4.67 -4.50
CA GLN A 157 17.93 -5.78 -5.07
C GLN A 157 17.92 -6.98 -4.10
N PRO A 158 18.03 -8.23 -4.59
CA PRO A 158 18.01 -9.40 -3.73
C PRO A 158 19.16 -9.43 -2.71
N LEU A 159 18.85 -9.92 -1.50
CA LEU A 159 19.84 -10.13 -0.44
C LEU A 159 20.69 -11.40 -0.64
N GLY A 160 20.28 -12.30 -1.53
CA GLY A 160 20.99 -13.54 -1.84
C GLY A 160 20.52 -14.19 -3.15
N PRO A 161 21.03 -15.38 -3.50
CA PRO A 161 20.63 -16.11 -4.70
C PRO A 161 19.13 -16.43 -4.68
N GLN A 162 18.43 -16.12 -5.76
CA GLN A 162 17.01 -16.44 -5.95
C GLN A 162 16.71 -16.57 -7.45
N ALA A 163 15.52 -17.06 -7.80
CA ALA A 163 15.09 -17.10 -9.19
C ALA A 163 14.92 -15.68 -9.76
N GLU A 164 15.49 -15.44 -10.93
CA GLU A 164 15.32 -14.19 -11.69
C GLU A 164 14.04 -14.25 -12.54
N PRO A 165 13.33 -13.12 -12.77
CA PRO A 165 13.69 -11.75 -12.39
C PRO A 165 13.25 -11.35 -10.97
N PHE A 166 14.10 -10.62 -10.23
CA PHE A 166 13.68 -9.93 -9.00
C PHE A 166 12.84 -8.69 -9.30
N THR A 167 11.72 -8.52 -8.58
CA THR A 167 10.94 -7.28 -8.58
C THR A 167 11.11 -6.54 -7.26
N PRO A 168 11.47 -5.25 -7.26
CA PRO A 168 11.53 -4.44 -6.05
C PRO A 168 10.24 -4.52 -5.24
N ARG A 169 10.36 -4.77 -3.94
CA ARG A 169 9.20 -5.02 -3.05
C ARG A 169 9.41 -4.43 -1.66
N PRO A 170 8.34 -4.23 -0.86
CA PRO A 170 8.49 -3.91 0.55
C PRO A 170 9.40 -4.90 1.26
N ILE A 171 10.18 -4.39 2.22
CA ILE A 171 11.00 -5.22 3.11
C ILE A 171 10.07 -6.01 4.05
N THR A 172 10.39 -7.28 4.27
CA THR A 172 9.70 -8.15 5.24
C THR A 172 10.55 -8.36 6.49
N ASP A 173 9.92 -8.86 7.56
CA ASP A 173 10.65 -9.24 8.78
C ASP A 173 11.66 -10.36 8.53
N GLU A 174 11.43 -11.21 7.53
CA GLU A 174 12.36 -12.26 7.11
C GLU A 174 13.63 -11.69 6.49
N ASP A 175 13.54 -10.64 5.65
CA ASP A 175 14.72 -9.94 5.11
C ASP A 175 15.58 -9.36 6.24
N VAL A 176 14.91 -8.72 7.22
CA VAL A 176 15.58 -8.10 8.37
C VAL A 176 16.25 -9.16 9.23
N THR A 177 15.57 -10.29 9.45
CA THR A 177 16.09 -11.44 10.21
C THR A 177 17.30 -12.07 9.51
N HIS A 178 17.24 -12.22 8.18
CA HIS A 178 18.37 -12.73 7.39
C HIS A 178 19.60 -11.85 7.54
N VAL A 179 19.45 -10.53 7.40
CA VAL A 179 20.57 -9.58 7.58
C VAL A 179 21.06 -9.62 9.03
N GLN A 180 20.14 -9.68 10.00
CA GLN A 180 20.47 -9.76 11.42
C GLN A 180 21.35 -10.98 11.73
N GLU A 181 20.97 -12.17 11.26
CA GLU A 181 21.73 -13.42 11.43
C GLU A 181 23.17 -13.26 10.92
N ARG A 182 23.31 -12.71 9.70
CA ARG A 182 24.62 -12.54 9.06
C ARG A 182 25.52 -11.56 9.82
N LEU A 183 24.96 -10.46 10.31
CA LEU A 183 25.70 -9.51 11.16
C LEU A 183 26.07 -10.11 12.51
N GLN A 184 25.22 -10.95 13.10
CA GLN A 184 25.53 -11.66 14.34
C GLN A 184 26.67 -12.67 14.16
N ILE A 185 26.66 -13.43 13.05
CA ILE A 185 27.76 -14.35 12.68
C ILE A 185 29.06 -13.57 12.46
N ALA A 186 29.01 -12.42 11.78
CA ALA A 186 30.18 -11.58 11.51
C ALA A 186 30.82 -11.00 12.78
N GLY A 187 30.04 -10.71 13.83
CA GLY A 187 30.59 -10.26 15.11
C GLY A 187 29.69 -9.35 15.94
N LEU A 188 28.61 -8.81 15.37
CA LEU A 188 27.60 -8.03 16.10
C LEU A 188 26.61 -8.93 16.86
N ARG A 189 27.14 -9.86 17.66
CA ARG A 189 26.45 -11.04 18.23
C ARG A 189 25.14 -10.75 18.98
N ARG A 190 24.97 -9.53 19.50
CA ARG A 190 23.83 -9.14 20.37
C ARG A 190 22.93 -8.08 19.76
N VAL A 191 23.04 -7.81 18.45
CA VAL A 191 22.13 -6.88 17.78
C VAL A 191 20.70 -7.41 17.85
N SER A 192 19.76 -6.53 18.21
CA SER A 192 18.33 -6.84 18.34
C SER A 192 17.57 -6.49 17.07
N SER A 193 16.39 -7.11 16.88
CA SER A 193 15.49 -6.82 15.76
C SER A 193 15.09 -5.33 15.71
N GLU A 194 14.80 -4.68 16.85
CA GLU A 194 14.49 -3.24 16.90
C GLU A 194 15.62 -2.38 16.30
N ILE A 195 16.88 -2.67 16.64
CA ILE A 195 18.05 -1.95 16.10
C ILE A 195 18.15 -2.17 14.59
N MET A 196 17.88 -3.40 14.13
CA MET A 196 17.87 -3.74 12.71
C MET A 196 16.79 -2.97 11.95
N HIS A 197 15.54 -2.95 12.41
CA HIS A 197 14.47 -2.19 11.76
C HIS A 197 14.77 -0.68 11.72
N GLN A 198 15.35 -0.12 12.79
CA GLN A 198 15.78 1.28 12.83
C GLN A 198 16.87 1.56 11.78
N ALA A 199 17.91 0.72 11.73
CA ALA A 199 19.04 0.89 10.80
C ALA A 199 18.62 0.68 9.34
N VAL A 200 17.86 -0.37 9.03
CA VAL A 200 17.32 -0.65 7.69
C VAL A 200 16.45 0.51 7.20
N ARG A 201 15.58 1.05 8.06
CA ARG A 201 14.78 2.23 7.70
C ARG A 201 15.65 3.44 7.40
N CYS A 202 16.70 3.69 8.21
CA CYS A 202 17.59 4.83 8.01
C CYS A 202 18.34 4.73 6.68
N VAL A 203 18.97 3.59 6.38
CA VAL A 203 19.71 3.40 5.11
C VAL A 203 18.77 3.39 3.90
N ALA A 204 17.53 2.92 4.04
CA ALA A 204 16.53 3.02 2.99
C ALA A 204 16.21 4.49 2.65
N VAL A 205 16.04 5.34 3.67
CA VAL A 205 15.72 6.78 3.48
C VAL A 205 16.84 7.53 2.79
N GLU A 206 18.11 7.14 2.98
CA GLU A 206 19.26 7.69 2.24
C GLU A 206 19.15 7.50 0.72
N ARG A 207 18.39 6.48 0.30
CA ARG A 207 18.09 6.18 -1.12
C ARG A 207 16.60 6.29 -1.38
N ALA A 208 15.99 7.38 -0.94
CA ALA A 208 14.59 7.65 -1.19
C ALA A 208 14.32 7.95 -2.68
N TYR A 209 13.25 7.38 -3.21
CA TYR A 209 12.76 7.61 -4.57
C TYR A 209 11.25 7.77 -4.56
N HIS A 210 10.68 8.30 -5.65
CA HIS A 210 9.24 8.47 -5.76
C HIS A 210 8.76 7.91 -7.09
N PRO A 211 8.17 6.70 -7.11
CA PRO A 211 7.90 5.96 -8.35
C PRO A 211 7.05 6.76 -9.36
N VAL A 212 5.98 7.42 -8.90
CA VAL A 212 5.14 8.25 -9.79
C VAL A 212 5.90 9.45 -10.34
N ARG A 213 6.77 10.08 -9.54
CA ARG A 213 7.52 11.28 -9.95
C ARG A 213 8.59 10.89 -10.95
N ASP A 214 9.26 9.76 -10.71
CA ASP A 214 10.28 9.21 -11.60
C ASP A 214 9.65 8.79 -12.94
N TYR A 215 8.49 8.12 -12.90
CA TYR A 215 7.67 7.82 -14.09
C TYR A 215 7.29 9.10 -14.85
N LEU A 216 6.66 10.08 -14.20
CA LEU A 216 6.25 11.35 -14.84
C LEU A 216 7.43 12.16 -15.38
N ASN A 217 8.60 12.10 -14.73
CA ASN A 217 9.81 12.76 -15.22
C ASN A 217 10.40 12.08 -16.46
N GLY A 218 10.18 10.77 -16.62
CA GLY A 218 10.62 9.98 -17.77
C GLY A 218 9.77 10.15 -19.02
N LEU A 219 8.53 10.66 -18.88
CA LEU A 219 7.62 10.87 -20.01
C LEU A 219 8.12 11.97 -20.97
N GLN A 220 7.94 11.73 -22.26
CA GLN A 220 8.26 12.69 -23.33
C GLN A 220 7.00 12.94 -24.17
N TRP A 221 6.56 14.21 -24.19
CA TRP A 221 5.40 14.62 -24.96
C TRP A 221 5.73 14.77 -26.44
N ASP A 222 4.95 14.11 -27.29
CA ASP A 222 5.03 14.09 -28.75
C ASP A 222 4.57 15.40 -29.42
N LYS A 223 4.11 16.37 -28.63
CA LYS A 223 3.58 17.67 -29.08
C LYS A 223 2.23 17.61 -29.79
N ILE A 224 1.55 16.48 -29.78
CA ILE A 224 0.16 16.37 -30.26
C ILE A 224 -0.77 16.68 -29.07
N PRO A 225 -1.63 17.71 -29.18
CA PRO A 225 -2.53 18.09 -28.10
C PRO A 225 -3.66 17.07 -27.94
N ARG A 226 -3.80 16.52 -26.73
CA ARG A 226 -4.84 15.58 -26.29
C ARG A 226 -5.48 15.97 -24.97
N LEU A 227 -4.81 16.83 -24.19
CA LEU A 227 -5.21 17.23 -22.83
C LEU A 227 -6.60 17.86 -22.75
N ASP A 228 -7.08 18.46 -23.85
CA ASP A 228 -8.37 19.15 -23.93
C ASP A 228 -9.49 18.28 -24.46
N THR A 229 -9.16 17.20 -25.14
CA THR A 229 -10.13 16.40 -25.87
C THR A 229 -10.27 15.00 -25.30
N TRP A 230 -9.40 14.58 -24.37
CA TRP A 230 -9.38 13.21 -23.85
C TRP A 230 -10.72 12.71 -23.29
N LEU A 231 -11.53 13.58 -22.67
CA LEU A 231 -12.87 13.20 -22.20
C LEU A 231 -13.81 12.88 -23.36
N THR A 232 -13.70 13.63 -24.46
CA THR A 232 -14.49 13.43 -25.67
C THR A 232 -13.96 12.24 -26.46
N ASP A 233 -12.67 12.24 -26.77
CA ASP A 233 -12.03 11.27 -27.67
C ASP A 233 -12.03 9.85 -27.09
N TYR A 234 -11.80 9.71 -25.78
CA TYR A 234 -11.66 8.40 -25.15
C TYR A 234 -12.83 7.98 -24.27
N LEU A 235 -13.56 8.94 -23.66
CA LEU A 235 -14.70 8.61 -22.79
C LEU A 235 -16.06 8.89 -23.44
N GLY A 236 -16.08 9.36 -24.69
CA GLY A 236 -17.30 9.65 -25.43
C GLY A 236 -18.13 10.78 -24.85
N ALA A 237 -17.53 11.68 -24.06
CA ALA A 237 -18.21 12.85 -23.52
C ALA A 237 -18.49 13.88 -24.63
N GLU A 238 -19.47 14.75 -24.41
CA GLU A 238 -19.79 15.81 -25.37
C GLU A 238 -18.60 16.75 -25.62
N MET A 239 -18.35 17.13 -26.87
CA MET A 239 -17.35 18.14 -27.20
C MET A 239 -17.84 19.52 -26.77
N SER A 240 -17.33 20.03 -25.64
CA SER A 240 -17.69 21.37 -25.14
C SER A 240 -16.56 22.02 -24.35
N GLU A 241 -16.63 23.35 -24.19
CA GLU A 241 -15.66 24.11 -23.36
C GLU A 241 -15.63 23.62 -21.91
N TYR A 242 -16.77 23.16 -21.39
CA TYR A 242 -16.85 22.55 -20.07
C TYR A 242 -15.95 21.32 -19.97
N HIS A 243 -16.14 20.32 -20.85
CA HIS A 243 -15.38 19.08 -20.83
C HIS A 243 -13.89 19.33 -21.07
N ALA A 244 -13.54 20.19 -22.03
CA ALA A 244 -12.15 20.55 -22.29
C ALA A 244 -11.47 21.20 -21.07
N GLY A 245 -12.17 22.14 -20.41
CA GLY A 245 -11.64 22.81 -19.22
C GLY A 245 -11.45 21.86 -18.03
N ILE A 246 -12.48 21.11 -17.65
CA ILE A 246 -12.38 20.20 -16.49
C ILE A 246 -11.41 19.04 -16.76
N GLY A 247 -11.37 18.53 -17.99
CA GLY A 247 -10.49 17.44 -18.40
C GLY A 247 -9.02 17.84 -18.27
N ARG A 248 -8.66 19.03 -18.79
CA ARG A 248 -7.34 19.63 -18.62
C ARG A 248 -7.00 19.80 -17.15
N MET A 249 -7.87 20.48 -16.38
CA MET A 249 -7.60 20.81 -14.99
C MET A 249 -7.43 19.57 -14.12
N PHE A 250 -8.21 18.52 -14.36
CA PHE A 250 -8.13 17.27 -13.61
C PHE A 250 -6.77 16.59 -13.76
N LEU A 251 -6.27 16.43 -14.99
CA LEU A 251 -4.98 15.79 -15.25
C LEU A 251 -3.81 16.63 -14.74
N ILE A 252 -3.87 17.96 -14.89
CA ILE A 252 -2.86 18.85 -14.29
C ILE A 252 -2.89 18.75 -12.76
N ALA A 253 -4.07 18.64 -12.14
CA ALA A 253 -4.18 18.44 -10.70
C ALA A 253 -3.58 17.10 -10.25
N MET A 254 -3.75 16.02 -11.03
CA MET A 254 -3.10 14.72 -10.75
C MET A 254 -1.58 14.87 -10.73
N VAL A 255 -1.02 15.51 -11.75
CA VAL A 255 0.41 15.82 -11.83
C VAL A 255 0.86 16.72 -10.68
N ALA A 256 0.11 17.77 -10.38
CA ALA A 256 0.42 18.72 -9.31
C ALA A 256 0.50 18.05 -7.94
N ARG A 257 -0.34 17.04 -7.66
CA ARG A 257 -0.29 16.26 -6.41
C ARG A 257 1.03 15.52 -6.19
N ILE A 258 1.77 15.18 -7.25
CA ILE A 258 3.06 14.48 -7.19
C ILE A 258 4.24 15.46 -7.10
N PHE A 259 4.19 16.56 -7.85
CA PHE A 259 5.26 17.56 -7.88
C PHE A 259 5.15 18.62 -6.78
N LYS A 260 3.93 18.86 -6.27
CA LYS A 260 3.64 19.73 -5.13
C LYS A 260 2.71 19.01 -4.13
N PRO A 261 3.22 17.96 -3.43
CA PRO A 261 2.44 17.25 -2.42
C PRO A 261 1.73 18.20 -1.46
N GLY A 262 0.45 17.96 -1.24
CA GLY A 262 -0.39 18.80 -0.39
C GLY A 262 -0.88 20.10 -1.02
N CYS A 263 -0.69 20.31 -2.33
CA CYS A 263 -1.37 21.39 -3.06
C CYS A 263 -2.89 21.28 -2.91
N LYS A 264 -3.60 22.40 -3.14
CA LYS A 264 -5.06 22.37 -3.21
C LYS A 264 -5.50 21.67 -4.49
N ALA A 265 -6.39 20.72 -4.33
CA ALA A 265 -7.14 20.09 -5.40
C ALA A 265 -8.54 19.84 -4.84
N ASP A 266 -9.41 20.77 -5.19
CA ASP A 266 -10.67 21.01 -4.50
C ASP A 266 -11.84 20.29 -5.17
N TYR A 267 -11.64 19.76 -6.38
CA TYR A 267 -12.68 19.18 -7.20
C TYR A 267 -12.41 17.69 -7.45
N MET A 268 -13.49 16.98 -7.71
CA MET A 268 -13.52 15.55 -8.01
C MET A 268 -14.34 15.36 -9.27
N MET A 269 -13.76 14.71 -10.29
CA MET A 269 -14.50 14.32 -11.47
C MET A 269 -15.48 13.20 -11.13
N VAL A 270 -16.68 13.21 -11.71
CA VAL A 270 -17.68 12.16 -11.53
C VAL A 270 -18.12 11.64 -12.89
N LEU A 271 -17.79 10.39 -13.19
CA LEU A 271 -18.17 9.73 -14.44
C LEU A 271 -19.57 9.12 -14.31
N GLU A 272 -20.47 9.54 -15.19
CA GLU A 272 -21.87 9.14 -15.22
C GLU A 272 -22.17 8.37 -16.50
N GLY A 273 -22.65 7.15 -16.36
CA GLY A 273 -23.06 6.35 -17.51
C GLY A 273 -23.67 5.05 -17.06
N GLU A 274 -24.19 4.27 -18.01
CA GLU A 274 -24.83 3.00 -17.71
C GLU A 274 -23.87 2.01 -17.01
N GLN A 275 -24.44 1.05 -16.30
CA GLN A 275 -23.66 -0.03 -15.71
C GLN A 275 -22.96 -0.82 -16.82
N GLY A 276 -21.70 -1.17 -16.60
CA GLY A 276 -20.90 -1.86 -17.63
C GLY A 276 -20.26 -0.94 -18.67
N ALA A 277 -20.46 0.38 -18.60
CA ALA A 277 -19.83 1.35 -19.50
C ALA A 277 -18.30 1.53 -19.31
N LYS A 278 -17.60 0.58 -18.69
CA LYS A 278 -16.14 0.55 -18.48
C LYS A 278 -15.53 1.76 -17.73
N LYS A 279 -16.34 2.52 -16.97
CA LYS A 279 -15.93 3.69 -16.16
C LYS A 279 -14.73 3.39 -15.24
N SER A 280 -14.86 2.37 -14.39
CA SER A 280 -13.81 1.97 -13.44
C SER A 280 -12.55 1.50 -14.17
N THR A 281 -12.69 0.85 -15.33
CA THR A 281 -11.56 0.45 -16.18
C THR A 281 -10.80 1.67 -16.73
N ALA A 282 -11.51 2.72 -17.17
CA ALA A 282 -10.87 3.96 -17.60
C ALA A 282 -10.12 4.65 -16.44
N CYS A 283 -10.71 4.69 -15.25
CA CYS A 283 -10.04 5.19 -14.04
C CYS A 283 -8.80 4.35 -13.69
N ALA A 284 -8.89 3.02 -13.78
CA ALA A 284 -7.78 2.11 -13.53
C ALA A 284 -6.63 2.30 -14.53
N ILE A 285 -6.95 2.49 -15.82
CA ILE A 285 -5.94 2.84 -16.82
C ILE A 285 -5.27 4.15 -16.44
N LEU A 286 -6.04 5.22 -16.20
CA LEU A 286 -5.47 6.53 -15.89
C LEU A 286 -4.56 6.49 -14.65
N GLY A 287 -5.01 5.85 -13.56
CA GLY A 287 -4.24 5.70 -12.31
C GLY A 287 -3.06 4.73 -12.39
N GLY A 288 -3.09 3.77 -13.32
CA GLY A 288 -2.08 2.73 -13.47
C GLY A 288 -1.91 1.87 -12.21
N GLU A 289 -0.68 1.49 -11.89
CA GLU A 289 -0.35 0.71 -10.69
C GLU A 289 -0.67 1.42 -9.36
N TRP A 290 -0.88 2.75 -9.40
CA TRP A 290 -1.23 3.57 -8.24
C TRP A 290 -2.74 3.83 -8.11
N TYR A 291 -3.56 3.09 -8.85
CA TYR A 291 -5.01 3.12 -8.75
C TYR A 291 -5.53 2.38 -7.50
N SER A 292 -6.73 2.75 -7.04
CA SER A 292 -7.51 1.98 -6.06
C SER A 292 -8.99 2.31 -6.16
N ASP A 293 -9.84 1.31 -6.01
CA ASP A 293 -11.31 1.43 -5.89
C ASP A 293 -11.82 1.01 -4.48
N GLY A 294 -11.03 0.23 -3.74
CA GLY A 294 -11.36 -0.24 -2.39
C GLY A 294 -11.15 0.81 -1.29
N MET A 295 -11.87 1.93 -1.32
CA MET A 295 -11.80 2.93 -0.26
C MET A 295 -12.44 2.42 1.06
N PRO A 296 -11.74 2.44 2.21
CA PRO A 296 -12.34 2.10 3.50
C PRO A 296 -13.42 3.11 3.92
N ASP A 297 -14.29 2.73 4.87
CA ASP A 297 -15.33 3.61 5.40
C ASP A 297 -14.70 4.92 5.94
N LEU A 298 -15.15 6.06 5.42
CA LEU A 298 -14.72 7.40 5.83
C LEU A 298 -14.80 7.63 7.35
N LYS A 299 -15.71 6.93 8.05
CA LYS A 299 -15.90 7.01 9.50
C LYS A 299 -14.75 6.38 10.29
N THR A 300 -14.00 5.42 9.72
CA THR A 300 -12.91 4.73 10.43
C THR A 300 -11.61 5.53 10.46
N GLY A 301 -11.58 6.74 9.89
CA GLY A 301 -10.57 7.79 10.13
C GLY A 301 -9.14 7.39 9.83
N LYS A 302 -8.47 6.70 10.77
CA LYS A 302 -7.05 6.33 10.68
C LYS A 302 -6.77 5.34 9.54
N ASP A 303 -7.65 4.37 9.32
CA ASP A 303 -7.45 3.35 8.27
C ASP A 303 -7.51 3.99 6.88
N VAL A 304 -8.45 4.92 6.68
CA VAL A 304 -8.57 5.68 5.43
C VAL A 304 -7.32 6.51 5.16
N GLN A 305 -6.77 7.16 6.19
CA GLN A 305 -5.56 7.98 6.05
C GLN A 305 -4.35 7.14 5.65
N MET A 306 -4.20 5.95 6.24
CA MET A 306 -3.16 5.00 5.88
C MET A 306 -3.35 4.42 4.48
N HIS A 307 -4.59 4.15 4.08
CA HIS A 307 -4.93 3.58 2.77
C HIS A 307 -4.54 4.48 1.60
N LEU A 308 -4.41 5.80 1.81
CA LEU A 308 -3.97 6.73 0.76
C LEU A 308 -2.50 6.51 0.35
N ARG A 309 -1.68 5.89 1.20
CA ARG A 309 -0.27 5.62 0.87
C ARG A 309 -0.18 4.71 -0.36
N GLY A 310 0.62 5.10 -1.33
CA GLY A 310 0.77 4.35 -2.59
C GLY A 310 -0.24 4.69 -3.66
N LYS A 311 -1.27 5.50 -3.37
CA LYS A 311 -2.39 5.74 -4.26
C LYS A 311 -2.31 7.12 -4.91
N TRP A 312 -2.41 7.17 -6.23
CA TRP A 312 -2.40 8.42 -7.00
C TRP A 312 -3.81 8.83 -7.43
N LEU A 313 -4.64 7.85 -7.82
CA LEU A 313 -6.03 8.05 -8.18
C LEU A 313 -6.90 7.04 -7.43
N LEU A 314 -7.86 7.54 -6.65
CA LEU A 314 -8.82 6.71 -5.93
C LEU A 314 -10.21 6.86 -6.54
N GLU A 315 -10.81 5.75 -6.96
CA GLU A 315 -12.21 5.68 -7.35
C GLU A 315 -13.10 5.58 -6.10
N ILE A 316 -14.17 6.37 -6.10
CA ILE A 316 -15.31 6.24 -5.20
C ILE A 316 -16.44 5.64 -6.01
N ALA A 317 -16.49 4.31 -6.00
CA ALA A 317 -17.52 3.55 -6.68
C ALA A 317 -18.90 3.82 -6.05
N GLU A 318 -19.92 3.87 -6.91
CA GLU A 318 -21.31 4.09 -6.50
C GLU A 318 -21.50 5.34 -5.61
N LEU A 319 -20.95 6.48 -6.03
CA LEU A 319 -21.05 7.75 -5.29
C LEU A 319 -22.49 8.09 -4.85
N SER A 320 -23.48 7.71 -5.66
CA SER A 320 -24.91 7.91 -5.40
C SER A 320 -25.50 7.04 -4.27
N ALA A 321 -24.78 6.03 -3.80
CA ALA A 321 -25.20 5.19 -2.68
C ALA A 321 -24.85 5.82 -1.32
N LEU A 322 -23.96 6.81 -1.30
CA LEU A 322 -23.55 7.48 -0.07
C LEU A 322 -24.70 8.27 0.55
N GLY A 323 -24.93 8.06 1.84
CA GLY A 323 -25.89 8.85 2.60
C GLY A 323 -25.45 10.33 2.68
N LYS A 324 -26.37 11.21 3.09
CA LYS A 324 -26.10 12.65 3.19
C LYS A 324 -24.91 12.99 4.10
N ALA A 325 -24.78 12.32 5.24
CA ALA A 325 -23.68 12.55 6.18
C ALA A 325 -22.32 12.11 5.61
N GLU A 326 -22.29 11.00 4.87
CA GLU A 326 -21.08 10.49 4.21
C GLU A 326 -20.66 11.41 3.07
N ASN A 327 -21.62 11.93 2.31
CA ASN A 327 -21.38 12.94 1.28
C ASN A 327 -20.75 14.23 1.84
N GLU A 328 -21.23 14.74 2.98
CA GLU A 328 -20.60 15.88 3.65
C GLU A 328 -19.17 15.57 4.13
N MET A 329 -18.97 14.38 4.70
CA MET A 329 -17.65 13.93 5.13
C MET A 329 -16.69 13.80 3.95
N LEU A 330 -17.17 13.27 2.83
CA LEU A 330 -16.41 13.12 1.59
C LEU A 330 -16.00 14.49 1.02
N LYS A 331 -16.90 15.47 0.97
CA LYS A 331 -16.56 16.83 0.54
C LYS A 331 -15.40 17.40 1.35
N HIS A 332 -15.49 17.33 2.68
CA HIS A 332 -14.39 17.77 3.54
C HIS A 332 -13.13 16.94 3.27
N PHE A 333 -13.28 15.62 3.10
CA PHE A 333 -12.18 14.71 2.84
C PHE A 333 -11.43 15.09 1.57
N ILE A 334 -12.09 15.35 0.44
CA ILE A 334 -11.48 15.75 -0.85
C ILE A 334 -10.56 16.98 -0.68
N THR A 335 -10.99 17.99 0.08
CA THR A 335 -10.28 19.28 0.21
C THR A 335 -8.99 19.25 1.03
N ARG A 336 -8.74 18.16 1.77
CA ARG A 336 -7.59 18.08 2.66
C ARG A 336 -6.29 18.13 1.86
N THR A 337 -5.30 18.78 2.47
CA THR A 337 -3.94 18.96 1.94
C THR A 337 -2.94 18.04 2.64
N THR A 338 -3.24 17.60 3.86
CA THR A 338 -2.38 16.74 4.66
C THR A 338 -3.21 15.75 5.44
N GLU A 339 -2.69 14.54 5.61
CA GLU A 339 -3.16 13.60 6.62
C GLU A 339 -2.35 13.71 7.90
N ARG A 340 -3.02 13.49 9.03
CA ARG A 340 -2.41 13.46 10.36
C ARG A 340 -2.94 12.25 11.10
N PHE A 341 -2.05 11.32 11.41
CA PHE A 341 -2.37 10.09 12.13
C PHE A 341 -1.13 9.52 12.81
N ARG A 342 -1.33 8.58 13.74
CA ARG A 342 -0.24 7.76 14.30
C ARG A 342 -0.30 6.38 13.64
N PRO A 343 0.72 5.96 12.89
CA PRO A 343 0.78 4.61 12.32
C PRO A 343 0.73 3.54 13.42
N PRO A 344 0.23 2.32 13.14
CA PRO A 344 0.35 1.18 14.03
C PRO A 344 1.79 1.00 14.49
N PHE A 345 1.99 0.81 15.80
CA PHE A 345 3.30 0.70 16.45
C PHE A 345 4.20 1.95 16.32
N GLY A 346 3.72 3.03 15.69
CA GLY A 346 4.39 4.30 15.57
C GLY A 346 4.41 5.06 16.90
N ARG A 347 5.59 5.52 17.32
CA ARG A 347 5.74 6.31 18.56
C ARG A 347 5.25 7.75 18.39
N CYS A 348 5.35 8.30 17.18
CA CYS A 348 4.98 9.68 16.85
C CYS A 348 3.82 9.75 15.87
N GLU A 349 3.06 10.84 15.90
CA GLU A 349 2.17 11.20 14.79
C GLU A 349 3.00 11.59 13.56
N VAL A 350 2.47 11.27 12.38
CA VAL A 350 3.01 11.68 11.09
C VAL A 350 2.10 12.72 10.47
N ILE A 351 2.70 13.65 9.72
CA ILE A 351 2.00 14.63 8.90
C ILE A 351 2.40 14.35 7.46
N GLU A 352 1.48 13.83 6.66
CA GLU A 352 1.75 13.38 5.30
C GLU A 352 1.03 14.29 4.30
N PRO A 353 1.76 15.02 3.44
CA PRO A 353 1.13 15.85 2.41
C PRO A 353 0.43 14.95 1.39
N ARG A 354 -0.79 15.32 0.99
CA ARG A 354 -1.61 14.47 0.13
C ARG A 354 -1.09 14.46 -1.30
N GLN A 355 -0.93 13.25 -1.84
CA GLN A 355 -0.40 12.97 -3.18
C GLN A 355 -1.43 12.34 -4.14
N CYS A 356 -2.69 12.20 -3.71
CA CYS A 356 -3.75 11.55 -4.47
C CYS A 356 -4.87 12.52 -4.91
N LEU A 357 -5.61 12.11 -5.94
CA LEU A 357 -6.92 12.64 -6.31
C LEU A 357 -8.02 11.58 -6.18
N PHE A 358 -9.26 12.05 -6.24
CA PHE A 358 -10.46 11.22 -6.22
C PHE A 358 -11.20 11.35 -7.54
N VAL A 359 -11.84 10.27 -7.95
CA VAL A 359 -12.80 10.22 -9.06
C VAL A 359 -14.02 9.45 -8.60
N GLY A 360 -15.22 9.95 -8.85
CA GLY A 360 -16.47 9.25 -8.58
C GLY A 360 -16.95 8.50 -9.82
N THR A 361 -17.61 7.37 -9.62
CA THR A 361 -18.40 6.73 -10.67
C THR A 361 -19.83 6.52 -10.20
N THR A 362 -20.79 6.73 -11.09
CA THR A 362 -22.21 6.49 -10.80
C THR A 362 -22.95 6.04 -12.04
N ASN A 363 -24.05 5.31 -11.80
CA ASN A 363 -25.01 4.91 -12.82
C ASN A 363 -26.27 5.82 -12.82
N LYS A 364 -26.38 6.76 -11.87
CA LYS A 364 -27.51 7.70 -11.80
C LYS A 364 -27.17 9.00 -12.54
N SER A 365 -28.15 9.57 -13.23
CA SER A 365 -28.06 10.90 -13.85
C SER A 365 -28.34 12.04 -12.88
N VAL A 366 -28.87 11.74 -11.69
CA VAL A 366 -29.18 12.70 -10.64
C VAL A 366 -28.72 12.10 -9.32
N TYR A 367 -27.75 12.75 -8.67
CA TYR A 367 -27.07 12.20 -7.48
C TYR A 367 -26.48 13.28 -6.56
N LEU A 368 -26.57 14.56 -6.93
CA LEU A 368 -26.12 15.65 -6.08
C LEU A 368 -27.25 16.07 -5.14
N SER A 369 -27.11 15.77 -3.85
CA SER A 369 -28.17 15.98 -2.84
C SER A 369 -28.06 17.30 -2.06
N ASP A 370 -27.05 18.13 -2.33
CA ASP A 370 -26.82 19.37 -1.57
C ASP A 370 -26.62 20.62 -2.44
N GLU A 371 -27.49 21.59 -2.16
CA GLU A 371 -27.74 22.85 -2.88
C GLU A 371 -26.51 23.78 -2.94
N THR A 372 -25.59 23.68 -1.96
CA THR A 372 -24.37 24.51 -1.92
C THR A 372 -23.08 23.72 -2.10
N GLY A 373 -23.14 22.39 -1.96
CA GLY A 373 -21.97 21.52 -1.88
C GLY A 373 -21.64 20.74 -3.15
N GLY A 374 -22.50 20.80 -4.18
CA GLY A 374 -22.23 20.23 -5.51
C GLY A 374 -20.99 20.83 -6.19
N ARG A 375 -20.52 22.01 -5.74
CA ARG A 375 -19.36 22.75 -6.27
C ARG A 375 -18.09 21.91 -6.45
N ARG A 376 -17.97 20.84 -5.66
CA ARG A 376 -16.79 19.97 -5.59
C ARG A 376 -16.79 18.88 -6.65
N TYR A 377 -17.88 18.71 -7.38
CA TYR A 377 -18.02 17.67 -8.38
C TYR A 377 -17.94 18.26 -9.78
N TRP A 378 -17.20 17.61 -10.66
CA TRP A 378 -17.21 17.85 -12.10
C TRP A 378 -17.92 16.68 -12.77
N PRO A 379 -19.25 16.76 -12.94
CA PRO A 379 -20.03 15.82 -13.73
C PRO A 379 -19.46 15.58 -15.12
N VAL A 380 -19.39 14.32 -15.55
CA VAL A 380 -19.04 13.96 -16.92
C VAL A 380 -19.98 12.84 -17.34
N LYS A 381 -20.91 13.16 -18.24
CA LYS A 381 -21.73 12.13 -18.88
C LYS A 381 -20.87 11.45 -19.95
N ILE A 382 -20.59 10.18 -19.74
CA ILE A 382 -19.78 9.38 -20.66
C ILE A 382 -20.64 8.77 -21.76
N GLY A 383 -20.01 8.55 -22.91
CA GLY A 383 -20.57 7.80 -24.04
C GLY A 383 -19.90 6.43 -24.15
N GLU A 384 -19.51 6.07 -25.37
CA GLU A 384 -18.71 4.88 -25.60
C GLU A 384 -17.25 5.13 -25.17
N ILE A 385 -16.73 4.30 -24.26
CA ILE A 385 -15.34 4.41 -23.81
C ILE A 385 -14.43 3.55 -24.69
N SER A 386 -13.45 4.19 -25.33
CA SER A 386 -12.35 3.52 -26.01
C SER A 386 -11.20 3.24 -25.04
N ILE A 387 -11.20 2.02 -24.48
CA ILE A 387 -10.20 1.57 -23.49
C ILE A 387 -8.82 1.37 -24.12
N ASP A 388 -8.76 0.83 -25.33
CA ASP A 388 -7.50 0.52 -25.99
C ASP A 388 -6.79 1.82 -26.41
N ASP A 389 -7.52 2.78 -26.97
CA ASP A 389 -6.97 4.09 -27.34
C ASP A 389 -6.54 4.89 -26.10
N LEU A 390 -7.35 4.87 -25.03
CA LEU A 390 -6.97 5.51 -23.76
C LEU A 390 -5.69 4.90 -23.18
N ALA A 391 -5.56 3.57 -23.21
CA ALA A 391 -4.37 2.89 -22.71
C ALA A 391 -3.14 3.21 -23.56
N ALA A 392 -3.28 3.26 -24.88
CA ALA A 392 -2.21 3.58 -25.81
C ALA A 392 -1.69 5.02 -25.65
N ASP A 393 -2.60 5.99 -25.50
CA ASP A 393 -2.26 7.41 -25.44
C ASP A 393 -2.07 7.95 -24.01
N ARG A 394 -2.35 7.15 -22.98
CA ARG A 394 -2.25 7.53 -21.55
C ARG A 394 -0.97 8.28 -21.23
N ASP A 395 0.17 7.73 -21.65
CA ASP A 395 1.48 8.28 -21.36
C ASP A 395 1.69 9.64 -22.06
N GLN A 396 1.14 9.82 -23.26
CA GLN A 396 1.19 11.09 -23.99
C GLN A 396 0.28 12.15 -23.37
N ILE A 397 -0.92 11.77 -22.94
CA ILE A 397 -1.85 12.65 -22.21
C ILE A 397 -1.21 13.15 -20.90
N LEU A 398 -0.58 12.25 -20.15
CA LEU A 398 0.14 12.60 -18.92
C LEU A 398 1.41 13.42 -19.21
N ALA A 399 2.12 13.14 -20.29
CA ALA A 399 3.29 13.93 -20.70
C ALA A 399 2.90 15.37 -21.04
N GLU A 400 1.78 15.57 -21.73
CA GLU A 400 1.22 16.91 -21.99
C GLU A 400 0.81 17.60 -20.70
N ALA A 401 0.15 16.90 -19.78
CA ALA A 401 -0.22 17.46 -18.47
C ALA A 401 1.02 17.88 -17.64
N VAL A 402 2.10 17.09 -17.68
CA VAL A 402 3.40 17.45 -17.08
C VAL A 402 3.98 18.71 -17.73
N HIS A 403 3.93 18.79 -19.06
CA HIS A 403 4.37 19.96 -19.79
C HIS A 403 3.57 21.20 -19.38
N ALA A 404 2.25 21.12 -19.36
CA ALA A 404 1.36 22.21 -18.95
C ALA A 404 1.63 22.66 -17.50
N PHE A 405 1.74 21.71 -16.56
CA PHE A 405 2.07 21.99 -15.16
C PHE A 405 3.41 22.75 -15.02
N ARG A 406 4.46 22.29 -15.72
CA ARG A 406 5.79 22.93 -15.69
C ARG A 406 5.78 24.34 -16.28
N HIS A 407 4.86 24.63 -17.21
CA HIS A 407 4.64 25.96 -17.78
C HIS A 407 3.64 26.81 -16.99
N GLY A 408 3.26 26.39 -15.78
CA GLY A 408 2.44 27.20 -14.88
C GLY A 408 0.94 27.18 -15.16
N ALA A 409 0.45 26.20 -15.94
CA ALA A 409 -0.98 26.05 -16.17
C ALA A 409 -1.74 25.82 -14.85
N GLN A 410 -2.91 26.45 -14.77
CA GLN A 410 -3.81 26.37 -13.61
C GLN A 410 -4.60 25.06 -13.64
N TRP A 411 -4.88 24.48 -12.46
CA TRP A 411 -5.67 23.25 -12.31
C TRP A 411 -6.93 23.43 -11.45
N TRP A 412 -7.39 24.67 -11.34
CA TRP A 412 -8.65 25.05 -10.73
C TRP A 412 -9.34 26.09 -11.62
N PRO A 413 -10.67 26.13 -11.68
CA PRO A 413 -11.39 27.07 -12.51
C PRO A 413 -11.29 28.48 -11.93
N ASP A 414 -11.36 29.49 -12.80
CA ASP A 414 -11.66 30.86 -12.36
C ASP A 414 -13.16 31.04 -12.11
N ALA A 415 -13.52 32.18 -11.52
CA ALA A 415 -14.91 32.48 -11.15
C ALA A 415 -15.86 32.57 -12.36
N SER A 416 -15.37 32.97 -13.54
CA SER A 416 -16.16 32.98 -14.76
C SER A 416 -16.44 31.56 -15.25
N PHE A 417 -15.42 30.72 -15.34
CA PHE A 417 -15.55 29.34 -15.79
C PHE A 417 -16.46 28.55 -14.87
N GLU A 418 -16.31 28.73 -13.55
CA GLU A 418 -17.24 28.14 -12.57
C GLU A 418 -18.69 28.56 -12.82
N LYS A 419 -18.93 29.86 -13.02
CA LYS A 419 -20.28 30.39 -13.16
C LYS A 419 -20.96 29.95 -14.45
N PHE A 420 -20.25 29.99 -15.58
CA PHE A 420 -20.84 29.81 -16.90
C PHE A 420 -20.84 28.35 -17.38
N PHE A 421 -19.88 27.54 -16.95
CA PHE A 421 -19.73 26.16 -17.45
C PHE A 421 -19.97 25.11 -16.36
N ILE A 422 -19.42 25.30 -15.15
CA ILE A 422 -19.50 24.26 -14.11
C ILE A 422 -20.86 24.26 -13.39
N LYS A 423 -21.36 25.43 -12.98
CA LYS A 423 -22.62 25.52 -12.22
C LYS A 423 -23.82 24.94 -12.97
N PRO A 424 -24.03 25.21 -14.27
CA PRO A 424 -25.16 24.62 -15.00
C PRO A 424 -25.14 23.09 -15.00
N GLU A 425 -23.96 22.48 -15.20
CA GLU A 425 -23.80 21.02 -15.19
C GLU A 425 -24.09 20.41 -13.80
N GLN A 426 -23.68 21.09 -12.73
CA GLN A 426 -23.98 20.69 -11.35
C GLN A 426 -25.47 20.81 -11.02
N GLU A 427 -26.11 21.91 -11.43
CA GLU A 427 -27.55 22.15 -11.21
C GLU A 427 -28.41 21.13 -11.95
N ALA A 428 -28.01 20.73 -13.15
CA ALA A 428 -28.73 19.71 -13.94
C ALA A 428 -28.76 18.32 -13.28
N ARG A 429 -27.82 18.02 -12.38
CA ARG A 429 -27.68 16.71 -11.68
C ARG A 429 -28.10 16.77 -10.22
N PHE A 430 -28.70 17.88 -9.83
CA PHE A 430 -29.24 18.09 -8.50
C PHE A 430 -30.52 17.26 -8.30
N GLU A 431 -30.55 16.47 -7.24
CA GLU A 431 -31.72 15.70 -6.84
C GLU A 431 -32.76 16.63 -6.23
N GLN A 432 -33.81 16.92 -7.00
CA GLN A 432 -34.94 17.71 -6.52
C GLN A 432 -35.65 16.98 -5.38
N ASP A 433 -36.06 17.74 -4.38
CA ASP A 433 -36.84 17.18 -3.27
C ASP A 433 -38.22 16.75 -3.78
N GLU A 434 -38.71 15.58 -3.38
CA GLU A 434 -40.04 15.08 -3.77
C GLU A 434 -41.18 16.08 -3.46
N TRP A 435 -41.00 16.92 -2.44
CA TRP A 435 -41.98 17.94 -2.06
C TRP A 435 -41.90 19.18 -2.94
N GLU A 436 -40.80 19.41 -3.66
CA GLU A 436 -40.57 20.64 -4.40
C GLU A 436 -41.58 20.86 -5.51
N GLY A 437 -41.93 19.84 -6.29
CA GLY A 437 -42.97 19.97 -7.32
C GLY A 437 -44.34 20.32 -6.74
N LEU A 438 -44.71 19.69 -5.61
CA LEU A 438 -45.96 19.98 -4.92
C LEU A 438 -45.98 21.41 -4.38
N ILE A 439 -44.89 21.82 -3.72
CA ILE A 439 -44.73 23.16 -3.15
C ILE A 439 -44.72 24.21 -4.27
N ALA A 440 -43.98 24.00 -5.35
CA ALA A 440 -43.93 24.91 -6.49
C ALA A 440 -45.33 25.16 -7.06
N ASN A 441 -46.10 24.08 -7.32
CA ASN A 441 -47.48 24.18 -7.78
C ASN A 441 -48.38 24.94 -6.79
N HIS A 442 -48.22 24.67 -5.50
CA HIS A 442 -48.97 25.34 -4.44
C HIS A 442 -48.66 26.84 -4.34
N LEU A 443 -47.43 27.25 -4.68
CA LEU A 443 -46.99 28.65 -4.65
C LEU A 443 -47.41 29.46 -5.88
N ILE A 444 -47.90 28.81 -6.96
CA ILE A 444 -48.38 29.51 -8.16
C ILE A 444 -49.54 30.45 -7.79
N GLY A 445 -49.45 31.72 -8.20
CA GLY A 445 -50.47 32.74 -7.95
C GLY A 445 -50.53 33.26 -6.51
N ARG A 446 -49.64 32.81 -5.61
CA ARG A 446 -49.56 33.29 -4.23
C ARG A 446 -48.42 34.28 -4.06
N ASN A 447 -48.62 35.28 -3.20
CA ASN A 447 -47.60 36.28 -2.84
C ASN A 447 -47.08 36.11 -1.41
N LYS A 448 -47.88 35.50 -0.52
CA LYS A 448 -47.53 35.23 0.88
C LYS A 448 -48.07 33.87 1.30
N VAL A 449 -47.27 33.08 1.99
CA VAL A 449 -47.69 31.80 2.60
C VAL A 449 -46.94 31.55 3.92
N THR A 450 -47.42 30.60 4.72
CA THR A 450 -46.68 30.09 5.89
C THR A 450 -46.21 28.65 5.65
N ILE A 451 -45.18 28.22 6.38
CA ILE A 451 -44.73 26.80 6.36
C ILE A 451 -45.88 25.85 6.73
N HIS A 452 -46.76 26.26 7.65
CA HIS A 452 -47.90 25.43 8.06
C HIS A 452 -48.92 25.26 6.92
N GLN A 453 -49.22 26.33 6.18
CA GLN A 453 -50.07 26.24 4.99
C GLN A 453 -49.45 25.31 3.96
N VAL A 454 -48.16 25.44 3.68
CA VAL A 454 -47.48 24.54 2.74
C VAL A 454 -47.53 23.09 3.21
N ALA A 455 -47.30 22.82 4.50
CA ALA A 455 -47.33 21.46 5.04
C ALA A 455 -48.73 20.82 5.00
N HIS A 456 -49.78 21.59 5.32
CA HIS A 456 -51.14 21.06 5.41
C HIS A 456 -51.88 21.07 4.08
N ASP A 457 -51.84 22.19 3.36
CA ASP A 457 -52.61 22.40 2.14
C ASP A 457 -52.02 21.65 0.93
N CYS A 458 -50.73 21.31 0.98
CA CYS A 458 -49.99 20.76 -0.15
C CYS A 458 -49.30 19.43 0.17
N LEU A 459 -48.73 19.28 1.37
CA LEU A 459 -48.04 18.05 1.77
C LEU A 459 -48.89 17.13 2.65
N PHE A 460 -50.17 17.46 2.85
CA PHE A 460 -51.17 16.64 3.54
C PHE A 460 -50.78 16.17 4.95
N PHE A 461 -50.01 16.97 5.71
CA PHE A 461 -49.69 16.65 7.10
C PHE A 461 -50.98 16.60 7.95
N GLU A 462 -51.27 15.45 8.56
CA GLU A 462 -52.48 15.24 9.38
C GLU A 462 -52.36 15.87 10.79
N ASN A 463 -51.13 16.01 11.31
CA ASN A 463 -50.87 16.49 12.66
C ASN A 463 -50.76 18.02 12.73
N LYS A 464 -51.50 18.67 13.64
CA LYS A 464 -51.39 20.12 13.91
C LYS A 464 -49.98 20.62 14.27
N LYS A 465 -49.08 19.72 14.68
CA LYS A 465 -47.67 20.03 14.97
C LYS A 465 -46.78 19.37 13.93
N ILE A 466 -46.14 20.20 13.11
CA ILE A 466 -45.12 19.77 12.14
C ILE A 466 -43.77 19.70 12.85
N GLY A 467 -43.02 18.62 12.65
CA GLY A 467 -41.68 18.45 13.22
C GLY A 467 -40.70 19.52 12.75
N THR A 468 -39.71 19.85 13.58
CA THR A 468 -38.68 20.85 13.24
C THR A 468 -37.89 20.48 11.98
N ALA A 469 -37.71 19.18 11.71
CA ALA A 469 -37.04 18.68 10.51
C ALA A 469 -37.85 19.02 9.25
N ASP A 470 -39.16 18.73 9.25
CA ASP A 470 -40.05 19.00 8.11
C ASP A 470 -40.23 20.50 7.86
N GLN A 471 -40.34 21.30 8.94
CA GLN A 471 -40.38 22.76 8.80
C GLN A 471 -39.11 23.31 8.14
N ARG A 472 -37.94 22.76 8.47
CA ARG A 472 -36.66 23.13 7.83
C ARG A 472 -36.60 22.67 6.38
N ARG A 473 -37.11 21.48 6.07
CA ARG A 473 -37.20 20.96 4.69
C ARG A 473 -38.08 21.84 3.81
N ILE A 474 -39.29 22.19 4.26
CA ILE A 474 -40.19 23.11 3.56
C ILE A 474 -39.55 24.49 3.38
N ALA A 475 -38.95 25.04 4.43
CA ALA A 475 -38.26 26.32 4.36
C ALA A 475 -37.17 26.33 3.29
N LYS A 476 -36.34 25.28 3.22
CA LYS A 476 -35.26 25.16 2.23
C LYS A 476 -35.80 25.12 0.81
N ILE A 477 -36.85 24.35 0.55
CA ILE A 477 -37.52 24.28 -0.76
C ILE A 477 -38.08 25.65 -1.16
N MET A 478 -38.71 26.36 -0.21
CA MET A 478 -39.24 27.70 -0.48
C MET A 478 -38.14 28.71 -0.80
N GLU A 479 -37.00 28.69 -0.09
CA GLU A 479 -35.83 29.52 -0.40
C GLU A 479 -35.34 29.31 -1.84
N ARG A 480 -35.27 28.05 -2.27
CA ARG A 480 -34.88 27.67 -3.63
C ARG A 480 -35.84 28.17 -4.70
N LEU A 481 -37.15 28.11 -4.43
CA LEU A 481 -38.19 28.62 -5.33
C LEU A 481 -38.28 30.17 -5.34
N GLY A 482 -37.32 30.86 -4.71
CA GLY A 482 -37.20 32.31 -4.68
C GLY A 482 -38.02 33.01 -3.59
N TRP A 483 -38.47 32.27 -2.57
CA TRP A 483 -39.23 32.83 -1.45
C TRP A 483 -38.34 33.10 -0.25
N LYS A 484 -38.54 34.24 0.43
CA LYS A 484 -37.79 34.59 1.64
C LYS A 484 -38.70 34.67 2.85
N ARG A 485 -38.13 34.42 4.03
CA ARG A 485 -38.80 34.71 5.30
C ARG A 485 -39.06 36.21 5.42
N GLY A 486 -40.33 36.59 5.43
CA GLY A 486 -40.78 37.94 5.73
C GLY A 486 -40.52 38.30 7.19
N THR A 487 -40.34 39.60 7.45
CA THR A 487 -40.16 40.17 8.78
C THR A 487 -41.47 40.30 9.55
N VAL A 488 -42.60 40.27 8.86
CA VAL A 488 -43.95 40.42 9.42
C VAL A 488 -44.51 39.07 9.86
N ARG A 489 -45.01 39.00 11.09
CA ARG A 489 -45.75 37.83 11.61
C ARG A 489 -47.23 37.95 11.21
N GLY A 490 -47.80 36.89 10.66
CA GLY A 490 -49.23 36.79 10.37
C GLY A 490 -50.07 36.62 11.64
N THR A 491 -51.38 36.47 11.46
CA THR A 491 -52.34 36.14 12.53
C THR A 491 -51.90 34.86 13.26
N GLY A 492 -51.79 34.92 14.59
CA GLY A 492 -51.28 33.83 15.42
C GLY A 492 -49.75 33.79 15.64
N GLY A 493 -49.00 34.81 15.18
CA GLY A 493 -47.57 34.96 15.47
C GLY A 493 -46.63 34.13 14.57
N VAL A 494 -47.17 33.48 13.54
CA VAL A 494 -46.42 32.66 12.59
C VAL A 494 -45.77 33.54 11.53
N ARG A 495 -44.50 33.28 11.19
CA ARG A 495 -43.76 34.06 10.18
C ARG A 495 -44.26 33.75 8.77
N LEU A 496 -44.52 34.80 8.00
CA LEU A 496 -44.87 34.72 6.58
C LEU A 496 -43.62 34.56 5.72
N TRP A 497 -43.79 33.91 4.57
CA TRP A 497 -42.82 33.83 3.50
C TRP A 497 -43.37 34.57 2.29
N GLU A 498 -42.51 35.30 1.60
CA GLU A 498 -42.89 36.18 0.50
C GLU A 498 -42.00 35.90 -0.72
N LYS A 499 -42.58 35.93 -1.92
CA LYS A 499 -41.84 35.76 -3.17
C LYS A 499 -41.01 37.01 -3.44
N MET A 500 -39.72 36.86 -3.74
CA MET A 500 -38.94 38.01 -4.23
C MET A 500 -39.50 38.42 -5.60
N VAL A 501 -39.93 39.68 -5.71
CA VAL A 501 -40.33 40.29 -6.99
C VAL A 501 -39.10 40.53 -7.84
#